data_AF-A0A2D7ILG5-F1
#
_entry.id   AF-A0A2D7ILG5-F1
#
_cell.length_a   1.000
_cell.length_b   1.000
_cell.length_c   1.000
_cell.angle_alpha   90.00
_cell.angle_beta   90.00
_cell.angle_gamma   90.00
#
_symmetry.space_group_name_H-M   'P 1'
#
loop_
_entity.id
_entity.type
_entity.pdbx_description
1 polymer ?
#
loop_
_entity_poly.entity_id
_entity_poly.type
_entity_poly.pdbx_seq_one_letter_code
_entity_poly.pdbx_strand_id
1 'polypeptide(L)' 'MGIRFPIIFFLFSVLLCSQSKINIKNLITKKHIYFAKNSKIPFSGSAFSFSKLTGKKILEFQIIDGEKNGTYEEFI' A
#
# COMPACT_ATOMS: atom_id res chain seq x y z
N MET A 1 4.62 40.54 -12.22
CA MET A 1 4.54 39.22 -12.90
C MET A 1 5.09 38.18 -11.93
N GLY A 2 4.26 37.54 -11.10
CA GLY A 2 4.86 36.71 -10.05
C GLY A 2 3.89 36.04 -9.10
N ILE A 3 3.07 35.12 -9.60
CA ILE A 3 2.46 34.06 -8.79
C ILE A 3 2.00 32.97 -9.75
N ARG A 4 2.95 32.14 -10.22
CA ARG A 4 2.66 30.96 -11.07
C ARG A 4 3.48 29.72 -10.69
N PHE A 5 4.15 29.73 -9.54
CA PHE A 5 4.99 28.61 -9.09
C PHE A 5 4.37 27.62 -8.06
N PRO A 6 3.36 27.95 -7.23
CA PRO A 6 2.93 27.01 -6.18
C PRO A 6 2.05 25.86 -6.70
N ILE A 7 1.37 26.05 -7.84
CA ILE A 7 0.46 25.04 -8.41
C ILE A 7 1.25 23.84 -8.96
N ILE A 8 2.41 24.10 -9.57
CA ILE A 8 3.26 23.05 -10.14
C ILE A 8 3.90 22.18 -9.04
N PHE A 9 4.24 22.78 -7.88
CA PHE A 9 4.79 22.03 -6.75
C PHE A 9 3.73 21.09 -6.12
N PHE A 10 2.47 21.52 -6.06
CA PHE A 10 1.37 20.71 -5.52
C PHE A 10 0.98 19.51 -6.40
N LEU A 11 1.16 19.61 -7.73
CA LEU A 11 0.88 18.47 -8.63
C LEU A 11 1.88 17.31 -8.46
N PHE A 12 3.11 17.57 -8.04
CA PHE A 12 4.15 16.54 -7.94
C PHE A 12 4.00 15.62 -6.73
N SER A 13 3.39 16.07 -5.64
CA SER A 13 3.23 15.24 -4.43
C SER A 13 2.27 14.07 -4.63
N VAL A 14 1.33 14.16 -5.57
CA VAL A 14 0.34 13.11 -5.83
C VAL A 14 0.97 11.88 -6.54
N LEU A 15 2.06 12.06 -7.28
CA LEU A 15 2.77 10.98 -7.99
C LEU A 15 3.59 10.07 -7.04
N LEU A 16 3.98 10.57 -5.88
CA LEU A 16 4.73 9.80 -4.88
C LEU A 16 3.85 8.78 -4.14
N CYS A 17 2.52 8.94 -4.19
CA CYS A 17 1.55 7.97 -3.68
C CYS A 17 1.14 6.95 -4.76
N SER A 18 2.09 6.45 -5.56
CA SER A 18 1.84 5.29 -6.41
C SER A 18 1.48 4.11 -5.53
N GLN A 19 0.19 3.77 -5.47
CA GLN A 19 -0.36 2.71 -4.61
C GLN A 19 0.26 1.36 -4.99
N SER A 20 1.31 0.97 -4.26
CA SER A 20 2.01 -0.27 -4.50
C SER A 20 1.14 -1.46 -4.08
N LYS A 21 1.15 -2.56 -4.84
CA LYS A 21 0.40 -3.80 -4.52
C LYS A 21 1.40 -4.90 -4.19
N ILE A 22 1.24 -5.54 -3.04
CA ILE A 22 2.15 -6.61 -2.59
C ILE A 22 1.36 -7.85 -2.15
N ASN A 23 1.93 -9.02 -2.42
CA ASN A 23 1.40 -10.26 -1.87
C ASN A 23 1.71 -10.30 -0.36
N ILE A 24 0.73 -10.65 0.48
CA ILE A 24 0.90 -10.73 1.94
C ILE A 24 2.07 -11.64 2.36
N LYS A 25 2.38 -12.68 1.57
CA LYS A 25 3.53 -13.58 1.80
C LYS A 25 4.89 -12.87 1.68
N ASN A 26 4.94 -11.73 0.99
CA ASN A 26 6.15 -10.92 0.80
C ASN A 26 6.24 -9.76 1.79
N LEU A 27 5.29 -9.65 2.73
CA LEU A 27 5.34 -8.72 3.85
C LEU A 27 5.94 -9.40 5.07
N ILE A 28 6.67 -8.62 5.85
CA ILE A 28 7.17 -8.99 7.17
C ILE A 28 6.70 -7.95 8.18
N THR A 29 6.35 -8.39 9.37
CA THR A 29 5.97 -7.49 10.47
C THR A 29 7.11 -7.39 11.47
N LYS A 30 7.53 -6.18 11.81
CA LYS A 30 8.53 -5.90 12.86
C LYS A 30 7.96 -4.84 13.77
N LYS A 31 7.87 -5.12 15.08
CA LYS A 31 7.29 -4.20 16.07
C LYS A 31 5.92 -3.65 15.64
N HIS A 32 5.04 -4.51 15.13
CA HIS A 32 3.71 -4.17 14.59
C HIS A 32 3.68 -3.32 13.30
N ILE A 33 4.83 -3.01 12.72
CA ILE A 33 4.94 -2.26 11.45
C ILE A 33 5.21 -3.24 10.30
N TYR A 34 4.49 -3.09 9.19
CA TYR A 34 4.65 -3.88 7.98
C TYR A 34 5.76 -3.33 7.08
N PHE A 35 6.62 -4.22 6.60
CA PHE A 35 7.69 -3.95 5.65
C PHE A 35 7.63 -4.96 4.50
N ALA A 36 8.02 -4.56 3.29
CA ALA A 36 8.35 -5.54 2.27
C ALA A 36 9.62 -6.32 2.67
N LYS A 37 9.72 -7.61 2.33
CA LYS A 37 10.82 -8.51 2.74
C LYS A 37 12.24 -7.94 2.51
N ASN A 38 12.42 -7.13 1.46
CA ASN A 38 13.70 -6.52 1.09
C ASN A 38 13.76 -5.01 1.34
N SER A 39 12.77 -4.44 2.03
CA SER A 39 12.70 -3.00 2.36
C SER A 39 13.06 -2.76 3.82
N LYS A 40 13.75 -1.64 4.06
CA LYS A 40 13.97 -1.08 5.41
C LYS A 40 12.95 -0.01 5.77
N ILE A 41 12.15 0.43 4.80
CA ILE A 41 11.15 1.50 4.93
C ILE A 41 9.78 0.84 5.13
N PRO A 42 8.93 1.38 6.04
CA PRO A 42 7.56 0.93 6.21
C PRO A 42 6.81 0.87 4.89
N PHE A 43 6.01 -0.17 4.70
CA PHE A 43 5.30 -0.37 3.45
C PHE A 43 4.01 0.47 3.42
N SER A 44 3.78 1.16 2.30
CA SER A 44 2.52 1.88 2.03
C SER A 44 1.94 1.37 0.71
N GLY A 45 0.73 0.80 0.77
CA GLY A 45 0.12 0.13 -0.37
C GLY A 45 -0.99 -0.86 0.01
N SER A 46 -1.37 -1.69 -0.96
CA SER A 46 -2.40 -2.72 -0.81
C SER A 46 -1.79 -4.11 -0.65
N ALA A 47 -2.15 -4.81 0.42
CA ALA A 47 -1.81 -6.20 0.62
C ALA A 47 -2.89 -7.11 0.01
N PHE A 48 -2.49 -8.06 -0.82
CA PHE A 48 -3.39 -9.03 -1.42
C PHE A 48 -2.94 -10.46 -1.17
N SER A 49 -3.87 -11.39 -1.22
CA SER A 49 -3.64 -12.82 -1.20
C SER A 49 -4.36 -13.47 -2.39
N PHE A 50 -4.25 -14.80 -2.50
CA PHE A 50 -5.04 -15.58 -3.45
C PHE A 50 -5.94 -16.51 -2.64
N SER A 51 -7.23 -16.56 -2.99
CA SER A 51 -8.22 -17.47 -2.42
C SER A 51 -7.73 -18.90 -2.55
N LYS A 52 -7.74 -19.66 -1.45
CA LYS A 52 -7.42 -21.10 -1.50
C LYS A 52 -8.50 -21.90 -2.22
N LEU A 53 -9.74 -21.39 -2.27
CA LEU A 53 -10.88 -22.07 -2.86
C LEU A 53 -11.01 -21.77 -4.34
N THR A 54 -10.96 -20.48 -4.70
CA THR A 54 -11.23 -20.04 -6.08
C THR A 54 -9.98 -19.70 -6.88
N GLY A 55 -8.82 -19.58 -6.22
CA GLY A 55 -7.60 -19.08 -6.84
C GLY A 55 -7.65 -17.59 -7.21
N LYS A 56 -8.76 -16.89 -6.93
CA LYS A 56 -8.92 -15.47 -7.26
C LYS A 56 -8.07 -14.59 -6.34
N LYS A 57 -7.62 -13.46 -6.87
CA LYS A 57 -6.89 -12.45 -6.10
C LYS A 57 -7.86 -11.72 -5.16
N ILE A 58 -7.58 -11.77 -3.86
CA ILE A 58 -8.35 -11.09 -2.82
C ILE A 58 -7.51 -9.94 -2.27
N LEU A 59 -8.10 -8.75 -2.21
CA LEU A 59 -7.52 -7.65 -1.45
C LEU A 59 -7.78 -7.94 0.03
N GLU A 60 -6.75 -7.99 0.86
CA GLU A 60 -6.89 -8.32 2.29
C GLU A 60 -7.03 -7.04 3.13
N PHE A 61 -6.13 -6.08 2.90
CA PHE A 61 -6.11 -4.80 3.62
C PHE A 61 -5.24 -3.77 2.91
N GLN A 62 -5.48 -2.48 3.21
CA GLN A 62 -4.51 -1.43 2.90
C GLN A 62 -3.51 -1.30 4.04
N ILE A 63 -2.35 -0.74 3.71
CA ILE A 63 -1.29 -0.42 4.65
C ILE A 63 -0.88 1.02 4.35
N ILE A 64 -0.86 1.86 5.37
CA ILE A 64 -0.39 3.25 5.29
C ILE A 64 0.74 3.39 6.30
N ASP A 65 1.93 3.70 5.80
CA ASP A 65 3.16 3.90 6.57
C ASP A 65 3.49 2.73 7.51
N GLY A 66 3.23 1.53 7.02
CA GLY A 66 3.44 0.27 7.73
C GLY A 66 2.33 -0.10 8.72
N GLU A 67 1.27 0.69 8.84
CA GLU A 67 0.11 0.36 9.66
C GLU A 67 -1.04 -0.18 8.81
N LYS A 68 -1.70 -1.23 9.28
CA LYS A 68 -2.87 -1.80 8.60
C LYS A 68 -4.02 -0.80 8.65
N ASN A 69 -4.51 -0.40 7.48
CA ASN A 69 -5.68 0.43 7.33
C ASN A 69 -6.82 -0.35 6.65
N GLY A 70 -7.89 -0.60 7.41
CA GLY A 70 -9.04 -1.37 6.95
C GLY A 70 -8.76 -2.87 6.76
N THR A 71 -9.83 -3.64 6.60
CA THR A 71 -9.80 -5.04 6.17
C THR A 71 -10.88 -5.21 5.11
N TYR A 72 -10.60 -5.97 4.07
CA TYR A 72 -11.55 -6.28 3.02
C TYR A 72 -11.85 -7.77 3.09
N GLU A 73 -13.14 -8.11 3.16
CA GLU A 73 -13.60 -9.49 3.12
C GLU A 73 -13.99 -9.86 1.69
N GLU A 74 -13.69 -11.10 1.28
CA GLU A 74 -14.19 -11.65 0.04
C GLU A 74 -15.71 -11.78 0.16
N PHE A 75 -16.47 -11.00 -0.62
CA PHE A 75 -17.91 -11.23 -0.77
C PHE A 75 -18.10 -12.51 -1.60
N ILE A 76 -18.69 -13.53 -0.96
CA ILE A 76 -19.00 -14.85 -1.53
C ILE A 76 -20.42 -14.82 -2.11
#